data_AF-H0TUJ6-F1
#
_entry.id   AF-H0TUJ6-F1
#
_cell.length_a   1.000
_cell.length_b   1.000
_cell.length_c   1.000
_cell.angle_alpha   90.00
_cell.angle_beta   90.00
_cell.angle_gamma   90.00
#
_symmetry.space_group_name_H-M   'P 1'
#
loop_
_entity.id
_entity.type
_entity.pdbx_description
1 polymer ?
#
loop_
_entity_poly.entity_id
_entity_poly.type
_entity_poly.pdbx_seq_one_letter_code
_entity_poly.pdbx_strand_id
1 'polypeptide(L)'
;MMNRASDQVASRRRDQDRTIVSAAPGQAGADGQHRLPDQLAPDLRLVFVGTAASERSAATGHYYAHPGNRFWRTLHATGLTPRLYQPHEFPELMKLGIGFTDLCKHGAGMDHVALQAGVDVDAFTAKMRRYRPRTIAFTSKKAASLFYGRPTTRITLGRQPRQDDVPDIFVLASPSGAASGAWTLAPWLELAAHVARP
;
A
#
# COMPACT_ATOMS: atom_id res chain seq x y z
N MET A 1 -20.02 -29.76 -78.22
CA MET A 1 -19.18 -30.97 -78.23
C MET A 1 -18.30 -30.91 -76.99
N MET A 2 -18.42 -31.90 -76.09
CA MET A 2 -17.61 -32.04 -74.88
C MET A 2 -16.11 -32.19 -75.22
N ASN A 3 -15.20 -31.70 -74.38
CA ASN A 3 -14.40 -32.61 -73.53
C ASN A 3 -13.56 -31.90 -72.44
N ARG A 4 -13.35 -32.65 -71.36
CA ARG A 4 -12.52 -32.39 -70.17
C ARG A 4 -11.01 -32.42 -70.49
N ALA A 5 -10.19 -31.75 -69.68
CA ALA A 5 -9.10 -32.36 -68.91
C ALA A 5 -8.38 -31.33 -68.03
N SER A 6 -8.00 -31.77 -66.84
CA SER A 6 -7.35 -31.08 -65.73
C SER A 6 -5.86 -30.81 -65.96
N ASP A 7 -5.31 -29.75 -65.37
CA ASP A 7 -4.23 -29.86 -64.36
C ASP A 7 -3.81 -28.50 -63.77
N GLN A 8 -3.74 -28.48 -62.42
CA GLN A 8 -2.81 -27.81 -61.48
C GLN A 8 -2.36 -26.35 -61.75
N VAL A 9 -2.32 -25.44 -60.77
CA VAL A 9 -1.32 -25.41 -59.68
C VAL A 9 -1.75 -24.44 -58.55
N ALA A 10 -1.69 -24.96 -57.32
CA ALA A 10 -1.38 -24.36 -56.02
C ALA A 10 -1.91 -22.95 -55.63
N SER A 11 -2.83 -22.92 -54.66
CA SER A 11 -2.99 -21.77 -53.75
C SER A 11 -2.82 -22.18 -52.27
N ARG A 12 -1.66 -21.77 -51.75
CA ARG A 12 -1.28 -21.21 -50.44
C ARG A 12 -1.92 -21.72 -49.14
N ARG A 13 -0.99 -22.07 -48.25
CA ARG A 13 -1.13 -22.50 -46.85
C ARG A 13 -1.47 -21.35 -45.90
N ARG A 14 -2.14 -21.74 -44.80
CA ARG A 14 -2.33 -21.10 -43.48
C ARG A 14 -1.13 -20.24 -43.01
N ASP A 15 -1.39 -19.13 -42.31
CA ASP A 15 -1.17 -19.04 -40.86
C ASP A 15 -1.64 -17.71 -40.21
N GLN A 16 -2.27 -17.88 -39.03
CA GLN A 16 -2.27 -17.10 -37.77
C GLN A 16 -2.40 -15.56 -37.78
N ASP A 17 -3.46 -14.97 -37.20
CA ASP A 17 -3.84 -14.88 -35.78
C ASP A 17 -3.03 -13.85 -34.97
N ARG A 18 -3.59 -12.65 -34.81
CA ARG A 18 -3.25 -11.66 -33.77
C ARG A 18 -4.47 -10.76 -33.51
N THR A 19 -5.41 -11.24 -32.71
CA THR A 19 -6.40 -10.36 -32.08
C THR A 19 -6.04 -10.17 -30.61
N ILE A 20 -5.99 -8.90 -30.23
CA ILE A 20 -5.49 -8.34 -28.97
C ILE A 20 -6.34 -8.87 -27.79
N VAL A 21 -5.72 -9.62 -26.88
CA VAL A 21 -6.31 -9.97 -25.59
C VAL A 21 -6.25 -8.73 -24.69
N SER A 22 -7.41 -8.13 -24.46
CA SER A 22 -7.64 -7.15 -23.39
C SER A 22 -7.32 -7.80 -22.04
N ALA A 23 -6.40 -7.20 -21.27
CA ALA A 23 -6.07 -7.66 -19.93
C ALA A 23 -7.32 -7.57 -19.03
N ALA A 24 -7.77 -8.73 -18.55
CA ALA A 24 -8.83 -8.83 -17.55
C ALA A 24 -8.32 -8.33 -16.19
N PRO A 25 -9.18 -7.74 -15.34
CA PRO A 25 -8.81 -7.35 -13.99
C PRO A 25 -8.35 -8.57 -13.19
N GLY A 26 -7.24 -8.41 -12.49
CA GLY A 26 -6.59 -9.45 -11.69
C GLY A 26 -7.57 -10.15 -10.75
N GLN A 27 -7.47 -11.48 -10.70
CA GLN A 27 -8.36 -12.35 -9.96
C GLN A 27 -8.36 -12.00 -8.47
N ALA A 28 -9.53 -11.58 -7.99
CA ALA A 28 -9.84 -11.47 -6.56
C ALA A 28 -9.98 -12.88 -5.98
N GLY A 29 -9.02 -13.27 -5.14
CA GLY A 29 -9.16 -14.43 -4.25
C GLY A 29 -10.26 -14.17 -3.23
N ALA A 30 -11.03 -15.21 -2.91
CA ALA A 30 -12.15 -15.20 -1.99
C ALA A 30 -11.73 -14.78 -0.57
N ASP A 31 -12.18 -13.60 -0.13
CA ASP A 31 -12.32 -13.18 1.27
C ASP A 31 -13.10 -11.84 1.26
N GLY A 32 -13.92 -11.58 2.28
CA GLY A 32 -14.77 -10.37 2.35
C GLY A 32 -13.98 -9.10 2.00
N GLN A 33 -14.36 -8.42 0.92
CA GLN A 33 -13.54 -7.43 0.20
C GLN A 33 -12.78 -6.45 1.11
N HIS A 34 -11.44 -6.51 1.08
CA HIS A 34 -10.59 -5.47 1.66
C HIS A 34 -10.90 -4.11 1.01
N ARG A 35 -10.88 -3.03 1.80
CA ARG A 35 -11.14 -1.66 1.31
C ARG A 35 -10.03 -1.13 0.41
N LEU A 36 -8.79 -1.54 0.67
CA LEU A 36 -7.62 -1.17 -0.10
C LEU A 36 -6.72 -2.40 -0.31
N PRO A 37 -6.13 -2.56 -1.50
CA PRO A 37 -5.20 -3.65 -1.77
C PRO A 37 -3.91 -3.45 -0.99
N ASP A 38 -3.36 -4.52 -0.42
CA ASP A 38 -2.00 -4.48 0.12
C ASP A 38 -0.99 -4.28 -1.02
N GLN A 39 0.03 -3.46 -0.78
CA GLN A 39 1.22 -3.31 -1.63
C GLN A 39 2.41 -3.84 -0.85
N LEU A 40 2.59 -5.16 -0.90
CA LEU A 40 3.63 -5.87 -0.17
C LEU A 40 4.41 -6.75 -1.15
N ALA A 41 5.73 -6.71 -1.02
CA ALA A 41 6.68 -7.58 -1.71
C ALA A 41 7.84 -7.90 -0.76
N PRO A 42 8.61 -8.96 -1.03
CA PRO A 42 9.84 -9.24 -0.29
C PRO A 42 10.78 -8.04 -0.25
N ASP A 43 11.44 -7.83 0.90
CA ASP A 43 12.60 -6.95 1.09
C ASP A 43 12.38 -5.45 0.74
N LEU A 44 11.12 -4.99 0.76
CA LEU A 44 10.82 -3.56 0.61
C LEU A 44 11.58 -2.73 1.66
N ARG A 45 12.14 -1.59 1.25
CA ARG A 45 12.85 -0.70 2.18
C ARG A 45 11.92 -0.10 3.24
N LEU A 46 10.64 0.08 2.91
CA LEU A 46 9.68 0.73 3.79
C LEU A 46 8.26 0.25 3.49
N VAL A 47 7.48 -0.04 4.52
CA VAL A 47 6.02 -0.22 4.40
C VAL A 47 5.30 0.77 5.31
N PHE A 48 4.41 1.57 4.73
CA PHE A 48 3.51 2.41 5.52
C PHE A 48 2.30 1.61 5.99
N VAL A 49 1.99 1.75 7.28
CA VAL A 49 0.90 1.03 7.94
C VAL A 49 -0.09 2.03 8.51
N GLY A 50 -1.27 2.13 7.89
CA GLY A 50 -2.36 2.95 8.38
C GLY A 50 -3.25 2.22 9.39
N THR A 51 -4.20 2.96 9.96
CA THR A 51 -5.20 2.40 10.87
C THR A 51 -6.31 1.70 10.08
N ALA A 52 -6.94 2.43 9.17
CA ALA A 52 -8.01 2.00 8.28
C ALA A 52 -8.08 2.96 7.08
N ALA A 53 -8.77 2.56 6.02
CA ALA A 53 -9.08 3.45 4.91
C ALA A 53 -10.04 4.58 5.37
N SER A 54 -9.83 5.81 4.89
CA SER A 54 -10.90 6.83 4.94
C SER A 54 -12.03 6.47 3.98
N GLU A 55 -13.23 7.03 4.14
CA GLU A 55 -14.34 6.86 3.19
C GLU A 55 -13.90 7.17 1.75
N ARG A 56 -13.21 8.30 1.54
CA ARG A 56 -12.71 8.67 0.22
C ARG A 56 -11.67 7.69 -0.30
N SER A 57 -10.77 7.21 0.56
CA SER A 57 -9.79 6.19 0.17
C SER A 57 -10.47 4.89 -0.24
N ALA A 58 -11.45 4.42 0.52
CA ALA A 58 -12.22 3.23 0.19
C ALA A 58 -13.02 3.40 -1.11
N ALA A 59 -13.63 4.57 -1.33
CA ALA A 59 -14.39 4.86 -2.53
C ALA A 59 -13.52 4.97 -3.80
N THR A 60 -12.28 5.42 -3.66
CA THR A 60 -11.36 5.62 -4.80
C THR A 60 -10.38 4.49 -5.00
N GLY A 61 -10.24 3.57 -4.04
CA GLY A 61 -9.20 2.54 -4.05
C GLY A 61 -7.78 3.07 -3.81
N HIS A 62 -7.64 4.30 -3.30
CA HIS A 62 -6.36 4.99 -3.17
C HIS A 62 -5.99 5.31 -1.72
N TYR A 63 -4.75 5.02 -1.33
CA TYR A 63 -4.23 5.37 -0.01
C TYR A 63 -4.18 6.90 0.19
N TYR A 64 -4.62 7.34 1.37
CA TYR A 64 -4.54 8.74 1.82
C TYR A 64 -5.16 9.75 0.82
N ALA A 65 -6.31 9.42 0.23
CA ALA A 65 -6.90 10.17 -0.88
C ALA A 65 -7.62 11.48 -0.49
N HIS A 66 -7.83 11.71 0.81
CA HIS A 66 -8.48 12.94 1.29
C HIS A 66 -7.60 14.18 1.03
N PRO A 67 -8.11 15.28 0.44
CA PRO A 67 -7.30 16.45 0.07
C PRO A 67 -6.61 17.14 1.26
N GLY A 68 -7.28 17.10 2.42
CA GLY A 68 -6.75 17.57 3.69
C GLY A 68 -5.71 16.64 4.33
N ASN A 69 -5.47 15.46 3.76
CA ASN A 69 -4.42 14.56 4.20
C ASN A 69 -3.06 15.04 3.66
N ARG A 70 -2.07 15.15 4.53
CA ARG A 70 -0.73 15.67 4.23
C ARG A 70 0.22 14.61 3.68
N PHE A 71 -0.14 13.32 3.72
CA PHE A 71 0.74 12.18 3.46
C PHE A 71 1.62 12.37 2.22
N TRP A 72 0.99 12.55 1.06
CA TRP A 72 1.69 12.68 -0.23
C TRP A 72 2.62 13.90 -0.29
N ARG A 73 2.19 15.04 0.27
CA ARG A 73 3.02 16.25 0.38
C ARG A 73 4.20 16.03 1.32
N THR A 74 3.97 15.31 2.41
CA THR A 74 5.01 14.97 3.40
C THR A 74 6.07 14.05 2.82
N LEU A 75 5.68 13.00 2.07
CA LEU A 75 6.66 12.11 1.43
C LEU A 75 7.63 12.87 0.52
N HIS A 76 7.09 13.80 -0.27
CA HIS A 76 7.90 14.65 -1.13
C HIS A 76 8.77 15.61 -0.33
N ALA A 77 8.19 16.30 0.66
CA ALA A 77 8.92 17.29 1.48
C ALA A 77 10.07 16.68 2.28
N THR A 78 9.99 15.40 2.66
CA THR A 78 11.04 14.70 3.39
C THR A 78 12.04 13.98 2.48
N GLY A 79 11.85 14.03 1.15
CA GLY A 79 12.70 13.32 0.19
C GLY A 79 12.51 11.80 0.18
N LEU A 80 11.42 11.28 0.79
CA LEU A 80 11.09 9.85 0.70
C LEU A 80 10.71 9.45 -0.73
N THR A 81 10.15 10.39 -1.49
CA THR A 81 9.83 10.25 -2.92
C THR A 81 10.49 11.37 -3.73
N PRO A 82 10.97 11.09 -4.96
CA PRO A 82 11.73 12.06 -5.77
C PRO A 82 10.87 13.20 -6.34
N ARG A 83 9.54 13.04 -6.33
CA ARG A 83 8.56 14.04 -6.75
C ARG A 83 7.30 13.92 -5.90
N LEU A 84 6.37 14.85 -6.07
CA LEU A 84 5.03 14.71 -5.52
C LEU A 84 4.23 13.68 -6.35
N TYR A 85 3.78 12.62 -5.70
CA TYR A 85 2.87 11.63 -6.27
C TYR A 85 1.43 11.96 -5.87
N GLN A 86 0.48 11.65 -6.76
CA GLN A 86 -0.94 11.67 -6.50
C GLN A 86 -1.40 10.36 -5.85
N PRO A 87 -2.53 10.35 -5.11
CA PRO A 87 -3.02 9.13 -4.46
C PRO A 87 -3.18 7.92 -5.37
N HIS A 88 -3.60 8.11 -6.62
CA HIS A 88 -3.78 7.01 -7.59
C HIS A 88 -2.47 6.39 -8.06
N GLU A 89 -1.34 7.10 -7.88
CA GLU A 89 -0.01 6.64 -8.26
C GLU A 89 0.66 5.79 -7.17
N PHE A 90 -0.03 5.47 -6.07
CA PHE A 90 0.55 4.67 -4.98
C PHE A 90 1.17 3.33 -5.40
N PRO A 91 0.71 2.61 -6.46
CA PRO A 91 1.38 1.37 -6.88
C PRO A 91 2.78 1.62 -7.45
N GLU A 92 3.04 2.81 -8.01
CA GLU A 92 4.35 3.17 -8.57
C GLU A 92 5.45 3.25 -7.50
N LEU A 93 5.07 3.45 -6.24
CA LEU A 93 6.00 3.54 -5.12
C LEU A 93 6.66 2.19 -4.79
N MET A 94 6.10 1.07 -5.26
CA MET A 94 6.74 -0.24 -5.18
C MET A 94 8.10 -0.26 -5.90
N LYS A 95 8.24 0.49 -7.01
CA LYS A 95 9.52 0.66 -7.74
C LYS A 95 10.55 1.42 -6.91
N LEU A 96 10.11 2.18 -5.92
CA LEU A 96 10.94 2.87 -4.94
C LEU A 96 11.14 2.04 -3.65
N GLY A 97 10.73 0.78 -3.64
CA GLY A 97 10.77 -0.09 -2.47
C GLY A 97 9.83 0.36 -1.33
N ILE A 98 8.78 1.12 -1.64
CA ILE A 98 7.79 1.59 -0.65
C ILE A 98 6.46 0.86 -0.85
N GLY A 99 5.98 0.20 0.20
CA GLY A 99 4.71 -0.52 0.24
C GLY A 99 3.67 0.11 1.16
N PHE A 100 2.47 -0.49 1.15
CA PHE A 100 1.28 -0.01 1.85
C PHE A 100 0.46 -1.15 2.41
N THR A 101 -0.06 -0.96 3.62
CA THR A 101 -1.12 -1.79 4.21
C THR A 101 -1.85 -1.00 5.30
N ASP A 102 -2.92 -1.58 5.84
CA ASP A 102 -3.66 -1.06 7.00
C ASP A 102 -3.89 -2.19 8.00
N LEU A 103 -3.99 -1.84 9.29
CA LEU A 103 -4.33 -2.80 10.34
C LEU A 103 -5.80 -3.26 10.27
N CYS A 104 -6.73 -2.35 10.02
CA CYS A 104 -8.13 -2.67 9.76
C CYS A 104 -8.36 -2.71 8.24
N LYS A 105 -8.60 -3.89 7.70
CA LYS A 105 -8.70 -4.11 6.24
C LYS A 105 -10.13 -3.96 5.69
N HIS A 106 -11.16 -4.13 6.52
CA HIS A 106 -12.55 -4.19 6.08
C HIS A 106 -13.37 -2.93 6.43
N GLY A 107 -12.90 -2.15 7.41
CA GLY A 107 -13.53 -0.90 7.83
C GLY A 107 -13.11 0.32 7.00
N ALA A 108 -13.98 1.31 6.92
CA ALA A 108 -13.68 2.60 6.32
C ALA A 108 -14.30 3.76 7.12
N GLY A 109 -13.65 4.92 7.08
CA GLY A 109 -14.13 6.15 7.75
C GLY A 109 -13.25 6.59 8.91
N MET A 110 -13.83 7.32 9.85
CA MET A 110 -13.14 7.71 11.09
C MET A 110 -12.85 6.49 11.96
N ASP A 111 -11.78 6.54 12.75
CA ASP A 111 -11.31 5.40 13.55
C ASP A 111 -12.41 4.73 14.40
N HIS A 112 -13.29 5.51 15.02
CA HIS A 112 -14.38 4.98 15.86
C HIS A 112 -15.43 4.18 15.08
N VAL A 113 -15.58 4.44 13.78
CA VAL A 113 -16.45 3.69 12.86
C VAL A 113 -15.70 2.53 12.24
N ALA A 114 -14.55 2.81 11.61
CA ALA A 114 -13.83 1.83 10.83
C ALA A 114 -13.37 0.62 11.68
N LEU A 115 -12.92 0.87 12.91
CA LEU A 115 -12.41 -0.18 13.80
C LEU A 115 -13.48 -1.14 14.31
N GLN A 116 -14.78 -0.84 14.13
CA GLN A 116 -15.86 -1.80 14.41
C GLN A 116 -15.78 -3.04 13.52
N ALA A 117 -15.14 -2.93 12.35
CA ALA A 117 -14.89 -4.05 11.45
C ALA A 117 -13.75 -4.98 11.91
N GLY A 118 -13.10 -4.67 13.04
CA GLY A 118 -12.04 -5.49 13.62
C GLY A 118 -10.65 -5.17 13.07
N VAL A 119 -9.64 -5.58 13.85
CA VAL A 119 -8.21 -5.48 13.51
C VAL A 119 -7.61 -6.86 13.74
N ASP A 120 -6.89 -7.38 12.75
CA ASP A 120 -6.20 -8.65 12.84
C ASP A 120 -4.68 -8.43 12.89
N VAL A 121 -4.17 -8.27 14.12
CA VAL A 121 -2.74 -8.03 14.37
C VAL A 121 -1.91 -9.27 14.05
N ASP A 122 -2.47 -10.47 14.22
CA ASP A 122 -1.76 -11.73 13.95
C ASP A 122 -1.58 -11.92 12.45
N ALA A 123 -2.61 -11.67 11.64
CA ALA A 123 -2.50 -11.68 10.19
C ALA A 123 -1.53 -10.59 9.69
N PHE A 124 -1.57 -9.38 10.27
CA PHE A 124 -0.59 -8.35 9.97
C PHE A 124 0.84 -8.80 10.28
N THR A 125 1.07 -9.38 11.47
CA THR A 125 2.38 -9.87 11.90
C THR A 125 2.88 -11.00 11.00
N ALA A 126 1.99 -11.91 10.61
CA ALA A 126 2.30 -12.98 9.65
C ALA A 126 2.74 -12.42 8.29
N LYS A 127 2.07 -11.37 7.78
CA LYS A 127 2.51 -10.67 6.55
C LYS A 127 3.90 -10.05 6.72
N MET A 128 4.16 -9.36 7.82
CA MET A 128 5.47 -8.72 8.06
C MET A 128 6.59 -9.76 8.16
N ARG A 129 6.34 -10.92 8.78
CA ARG A 129 7.29 -12.04 8.82
C ARG A 129 7.51 -12.70 7.45
N ARG A 130 6.47 -12.77 6.62
CA ARG A 130 6.52 -13.32 5.26
C ARG A 130 7.28 -12.42 4.30
N TYR A 131 6.95 -11.13 4.27
CA TYR A 131 7.50 -10.17 3.30
C TYR A 131 8.80 -9.51 3.77
N ARG A 132 9.11 -9.58 5.08
CA ARG A 132 10.37 -9.09 5.67
C ARG A 132 10.79 -7.70 5.14
N PRO A 133 9.92 -6.67 5.21
CA PRO A 133 10.37 -5.33 4.88
C PRO A 133 11.52 -4.93 5.82
N ARG A 134 12.40 -4.02 5.40
CA ARG A 134 13.48 -3.51 6.26
C ARG A 134 12.91 -2.65 7.40
N THR A 135 11.91 -1.84 7.08
CA THR A 135 11.29 -0.89 7.98
C THR A 135 9.78 -0.86 7.80
N ILE A 136 9.03 -0.74 8.90
CA ILE A 136 7.62 -0.39 8.89
C ILE A 136 7.40 0.96 9.58
N ALA A 137 6.46 1.74 9.08
CA ALA A 137 6.09 3.01 9.67
C ALA A 137 4.58 3.09 9.89
N PHE A 138 4.18 3.03 11.17
CA PHE A 138 2.81 3.33 11.55
C PHE A 138 2.55 4.81 11.31
N THR A 139 1.58 5.14 10.46
CA THR A 139 1.30 6.54 10.10
C THR A 139 0.54 7.30 11.19
N SER A 140 0.28 6.68 12.34
CA SER A 140 -0.30 7.34 13.51
C SER A 140 0.04 6.60 14.80
N LYS A 141 -0.02 7.30 15.95
CA LYS A 141 0.02 6.64 17.26
C LYS A 141 -1.13 5.65 17.45
N LYS A 142 -2.29 5.86 16.79
CA LYS A 142 -3.44 4.96 16.89
C LYS A 142 -3.14 3.61 16.23
N ALA A 143 -2.56 3.60 15.03
CA ALA A 143 -2.13 2.36 14.38
C ALA A 143 -1.11 1.62 15.26
N ALA A 144 -0.10 2.31 15.76
CA ALA A 144 0.89 1.71 16.68
C ALA A 144 0.25 1.20 17.99
N SER A 145 -0.71 1.92 18.54
CA SER A 145 -1.45 1.53 19.75
C SER A 145 -2.22 0.23 19.58
N LEU A 146 -2.85 0.04 18.41
CA LEU A 146 -3.54 -1.20 18.06
C LEU A 146 -2.55 -2.37 17.93
N PHE A 147 -1.43 -2.15 17.25
CA PHE A 147 -0.38 -3.16 17.10
C PHE A 147 0.24 -3.58 18.44
N TYR A 148 0.59 -2.62 19.29
CA TYR A 148 1.24 -2.90 20.58
C TYR A 148 0.27 -3.26 21.72
N GLY A 149 -1.04 -3.17 21.51
CA GLY A 149 -2.04 -3.41 22.57
C GLY A 149 -1.93 -2.44 23.76
N ARG A 150 -1.49 -1.19 23.55
CA ARG A 150 -1.25 -0.21 24.62
C ARG A 150 -1.77 1.18 24.25
N PRO A 151 -2.16 2.04 25.21
CA PRO A 151 -2.77 3.34 24.91
C PRO A 151 -1.81 4.29 24.18
N THR A 152 -2.35 5.19 23.36
CA THR A 152 -1.58 6.16 22.56
C THR A 152 -0.70 7.09 23.41
N THR A 153 -1.08 7.35 24.66
CA THR A 153 -0.29 8.09 25.66
C THR A 153 1.02 7.40 26.02
N ARG A 154 1.13 6.09 25.80
CA ARG A 154 2.34 5.26 26.00
C ARG A 154 3.10 5.00 24.71
N ILE A 155 2.71 5.64 23.61
CA ILE A 155 3.39 5.57 22.32
C ILE A 155 4.15 6.88 22.07
N THR A 156 5.45 6.78 21.86
CA THR A 156 6.30 7.92 21.45
C THR A 156 6.41 7.95 19.93
N LEU A 157 6.49 9.15 19.34
CA LEU A 157 6.77 9.31 17.91
C LEU A 157 8.25 9.03 17.61
N GLY A 158 8.56 8.69 16.36
CA GLY A 158 9.92 8.37 15.91
C GLY A 158 10.22 6.87 15.96
N ARG A 159 11.52 6.53 15.93
CA ARG A 159 11.98 5.14 15.98
C ARG A 159 11.61 4.48 17.31
N GLN A 160 11.08 3.26 17.23
CA GLN A 160 10.75 2.44 18.40
C GLN A 160 11.94 1.57 18.82
N PRO A 161 11.98 1.08 20.08
CA PRO A 161 12.98 0.12 20.50
C PRO A 161 13.03 -1.08 19.56
N ARG A 162 14.25 -1.53 19.23
CA ARG A 162 14.44 -2.70 18.38
C ARG A 162 13.85 -3.94 19.08
N GLN A 163 13.14 -4.74 18.30
CA GLN A 163 12.63 -6.04 18.71
C GLN A 163 13.22 -7.08 17.77
N ASP A 164 13.58 -8.23 18.31
CA ASP A 164 14.08 -9.34 17.51
C ASP A 164 12.95 -9.88 16.63
N ASP A 165 13.30 -10.40 15.44
CA ASP A 165 12.38 -11.01 14.47
C ASP A 165 11.29 -10.10 13.86
N VAL A 166 11.40 -8.78 14.02
CA VAL A 166 10.55 -7.79 13.34
C VAL A 166 11.37 -6.71 12.62
N PRO A 167 10.80 -6.06 11.57
CA PRO A 167 11.40 -4.89 10.95
C PRO A 167 11.70 -3.75 11.93
N ASP A 168 12.57 -2.82 11.56
CA ASP A 168 12.67 -1.54 12.26
C ASP A 168 11.30 -0.84 12.25
N ILE A 169 10.85 -0.34 13.41
CA ILE A 169 9.51 0.26 13.54
C ILE A 169 9.63 1.75 13.81
N PHE A 170 8.87 2.54 13.05
CA PHE A 170 8.64 3.97 13.29
C PHE A 170 7.18 4.25 13.60
N VAL A 171 6.93 5.25 14.44
CA VAL A 171 5.59 5.81 14.67
C VAL A 171 5.59 7.27 14.27
N LEU A 172 4.73 7.62 13.32
CA LEU A 172 4.68 8.95 12.72
C LEU A 172 3.55 9.80 13.30
N ALA A 173 3.68 11.12 13.16
CA ALA A 173 2.58 12.03 13.38
C ALA A 173 1.53 11.82 12.29
N SER A 174 0.25 11.73 12.67
CA SER A 174 -0.84 11.45 11.72
C SER A 174 -0.92 12.52 10.64
N PRO A 175 -0.88 12.15 9.34
CA PRO A 175 -0.99 13.12 8.26
C PRO A 175 -2.44 13.55 8.01
N SER A 176 -3.43 12.99 8.73
CA SER A 176 -4.83 13.38 8.62
C SER A 176 -5.04 14.85 9.00
N GLY A 177 -5.85 15.57 8.23
CA GLY A 177 -6.25 16.93 8.56
C GLY A 177 -6.98 17.06 9.90
N ALA A 178 -7.66 16.00 10.35
CA ALA A 178 -8.34 15.94 11.65
C ALA A 178 -7.36 15.88 12.84
N ALA A 179 -6.08 15.60 12.60
CA ALA A 179 -5.04 15.52 13.62
C ALA A 179 -4.09 16.73 13.62
N SER A 180 -4.54 17.87 13.09
CA SER A 180 -3.69 19.06 12.88
C SER A 180 -3.00 19.58 14.15
N GLY A 181 -3.67 19.52 15.30
CA GLY A 181 -3.12 20.01 16.58
C GLY A 181 -1.94 19.20 17.11
N ALA A 182 -1.76 17.95 16.67
CA ALA A 182 -0.65 17.08 17.06
C ALA A 182 0.38 16.87 15.93
N TRP A 183 0.28 17.65 14.86
CA TRP A 183 1.13 17.51 13.68
C TRP A 183 2.57 17.95 13.96
N THR A 184 3.53 17.13 13.54
CA THR A 184 4.96 17.49 13.49
C THR A 184 5.65 16.73 12.36
N LEU A 185 6.60 17.39 11.69
CA LEU A 185 7.39 16.81 10.61
C LEU A 185 8.57 15.97 11.12
N ALA A 186 9.02 16.18 12.36
CA ALA A 186 10.23 15.57 12.91
C ALA A 186 10.33 14.02 12.75
N PRO A 187 9.32 13.21 13.14
CA PRO A 187 9.42 11.75 12.99
C PRO A 187 9.44 11.29 11.53
N TRP A 188 8.91 12.10 10.61
CA TRP A 188 8.96 11.80 9.18
C TRP A 188 10.36 12.04 8.60
N LEU A 189 11.04 13.10 9.05
CA LEU A 189 12.44 13.37 8.69
C LEU A 189 13.38 12.31 9.28
N GLU A 190 13.14 11.88 10.53
CA GLU A 190 13.88 10.80 11.17
C GLU A 190 13.77 9.49 10.38
N LEU A 191 12.54 9.13 9.96
CA LEU A 191 12.30 7.99 9.09
C LEU A 191 13.05 8.13 7.76
N ALA A 192 12.94 9.28 7.10
CA ALA A 192 13.60 9.54 5.81
C ALA A 192 15.13 9.36 5.91
N ALA A 193 15.74 9.92 6.96
CA ALA A 193 17.17 9.77 7.22
C ALA A 193 17.57 8.31 7.52
N HIS A 194 16.68 7.53 8.14
CA HIS A 194 16.91 6.11 8.38
C HIS A 194 16.90 5.30 7.08
N VAL A 195 15.85 5.43 6.26
CA VAL A 195 15.68 4.63 5.04
C VAL A 195 16.53 5.09 3.85
N ALA A 196 17.20 6.24 3.96
CA ALA A 196 18.18 6.71 2.98
C ALA A 196 19.55 6.04 3.14
N ARG A 197 19.81 5.37 4.27
CA ARG A 197 21.05 4.61 4.47
C ARG A 197 21.02 3.34 3.61
N PRO A 198 22.13 3.01 2.91
CA PRO A 198 22.21 1.86 2.01
C PRO A 198 21.96 0.51 2.72
#